data_AF-A0A259S711-F1
#
_entry.id   AF-A0A259S711-F1
#
_cell.length_a   1.000
_cell.length_b   1.000
_cell.length_c   1.000
_cell.angle_alpha   90.00
_cell.angle_beta   90.00
_cell.angle_gamma   90.00
#
_symmetry.space_group_name_H-M   'P 1'
#
loop_
_entity.id
_entity.type
_entity.pdbx_description
1 polymer ?
#
loop_
_entity_poly.entity_id
_entity_poly.type
_entity_poly.pdbx_seq_one_letter_code
_entity_poly.pdbx_strand_id
1 'polypeptide(L)'
;MSVAANLRGCARVHLGQVAAGLEDFRLSWQHATDHDAQLRYRVNYADTLNMIGRFREAVEVAEAGVAHSRQLGVERATGSILSHNMVEPLIELGEIARAEEGTARDMTMRTLQVFRMYSTMSRIRTLVWRGGMDEAAQLLREWRTTAEAVADVERQVWYSLHDVEILIALGLGDPVRAAAGLRETIEDPGQRLALLGRILLEGGRVVADLRADGHAALAAETAEIVRTAWSSMPAELQHPHWAAVLTAVLDADGEQLDAAIVVAEGDDVPAVFRPLVRLERARVFVADGDRASAIDMAAEAAASAEALGHDRLRRRTAEFIDAAGLHRVGSRAAHAAEGVELTAREQQVLDLIAEGLSNRQIGERLFISGKTASVHVSAILRKLGVSSRTEAAVAQRVR
;
A
#
# COMPACT_ATOMS: atom_id res chain seq x y z
N MET A 1 11.69 30.04 25.20
CA MET A 1 10.53 30.15 24.28
C MET A 1 10.46 29.02 23.27
N SER A 2 11.55 28.68 22.57
CA SER A 2 11.53 27.62 21.53
C SER A 2 10.98 26.27 22.02
N VAL A 3 11.53 25.71 23.11
CA VAL A 3 11.12 24.39 23.63
C VAL A 3 9.66 24.38 24.08
N ALA A 4 9.21 25.42 24.78
CA ALA A 4 7.83 25.51 25.26
C ALA A 4 6.83 25.61 24.10
N ALA A 5 7.12 26.43 23.08
CA ALA A 5 6.31 26.52 21.88
C ALA A 5 6.29 25.18 21.12
N ASN A 6 7.44 24.49 21.04
CA ASN A 6 7.55 23.20 20.39
C ASN A 6 6.61 22.14 21.01
N LEU A 7 6.69 21.96 22.34
CA LEU A 7 5.86 21.01 23.07
C LEU A 7 4.38 21.36 23.00
N ARG A 8 4.05 22.66 23.06
CA ARG A 8 2.67 23.13 22.90
C ARG A 8 2.15 22.85 21.49
N GLY A 9 2.99 22.99 20.47
CA GLY A 9 2.68 22.64 19.08
C GLY A 9 2.25 21.18 18.95
N CYS A 10 3.08 20.24 19.43
CA CYS A 10 2.74 18.81 19.45
C CYS A 10 1.42 18.54 20.17
N ALA A 11 1.26 19.07 21.38
CA ALA A 11 0.08 18.84 22.20
C ALA A 11 -1.21 19.34 21.52
N ARG A 12 -1.16 20.53 20.90
CA ARG A 12 -2.29 21.10 20.16
C ARG A 12 -2.68 20.25 18.96
N VAL A 13 -1.72 19.77 18.17
CA VAL A 13 -2.03 18.91 17.03
C VAL A 13 -2.68 17.60 17.46
N HIS A 14 -2.17 16.94 18.50
CA HIS A 14 -2.80 15.72 19.03
C HIS A 14 -4.21 15.93 19.59
N LEU A 15 -4.54 17.17 20.00
CA LEU A 15 -5.88 17.59 20.42
C LEU A 15 -6.75 18.08 19.25
N GLY A 16 -6.23 18.05 18.02
CA GLY A 16 -6.91 18.49 16.80
C GLY A 16 -6.99 20.00 16.60
N GLN A 17 -6.12 20.77 17.26
CA GLN A 17 -5.91 22.20 17.03
C GLN A 17 -4.72 22.42 16.09
N VAL A 18 -4.83 21.90 14.86
CA VAL A 18 -3.73 21.79 13.89
C VAL A 18 -3.16 23.17 13.54
N ALA A 19 -3.99 24.13 13.15
CA ALA A 19 -3.56 25.47 12.75
C ALA A 19 -2.80 26.19 13.89
N ALA A 20 -3.34 26.12 15.11
CA ALA A 20 -2.69 26.70 16.29
C ALA A 20 -1.37 25.99 16.65
N GLY A 21 -1.30 24.68 16.43
CA GLY A 21 -0.08 23.89 16.61
C GLY A 21 1.00 24.25 15.60
N LEU A 22 0.66 24.43 14.33
CA LEU A 22 1.60 24.86 13.27
C LEU A 22 2.15 26.27 13.55
N GLU A 23 1.33 27.17 14.06
CA GLU A 23 1.78 28.50 14.49
C GLU A 23 2.76 28.42 15.67
N ASP A 24 2.54 27.50 16.61
CA ASP A 24 3.48 27.23 17.69
C ASP A 24 4.81 26.65 17.20
N PHE A 25 4.80 25.82 16.16
CA PHE A 25 6.02 25.36 15.50
C PHE A 25 6.76 26.52 14.82
N ARG A 26 6.04 27.42 14.15
CA ARG A 26 6.63 28.65 13.58
C ARG A 26 7.32 29.49 14.66
N LEU A 27 6.66 29.69 15.80
CA LEU A 27 7.22 30.38 16.96
C LEU A 27 8.43 29.63 17.55
N SER A 28 8.36 28.30 17.61
CA SER A 28 9.45 27.44 18.08
C SER A 28 10.72 27.65 17.26
N TRP A 29 10.59 27.65 15.93
CA TRP A 29 11.70 27.86 15.00
C TRP A 29 12.31 29.27 15.14
N GLN A 30 11.47 30.30 15.22
CA GLN A 30 11.93 31.70 15.39
C GLN A 30 12.82 31.91 16.63
N HIS A 31 12.60 31.12 17.67
CA HIS A 31 13.36 31.19 18.92
C HIS A 31 14.42 30.10 19.06
N ALA A 32 14.63 29.23 18.05
CA ALA A 32 15.60 28.16 18.08
C ALA A 32 17.01 28.69 17.76
N THR A 33 17.64 29.35 18.72
CA THR A 33 18.94 30.01 18.54
C THR A 33 20.14 29.08 18.66
N ASP A 34 19.97 27.91 19.28
CA ASP A 34 20.99 26.88 19.43
C ASP A 34 20.64 25.60 18.66
N HIS A 35 21.65 24.77 18.45
CA HIS A 35 21.53 23.53 17.68
C HIS A 35 20.59 22.49 18.32
N ASP A 36 20.52 22.43 19.65
CA ASP A 36 19.64 21.48 20.34
C ASP A 36 18.17 21.85 20.13
N ALA A 37 17.83 23.13 20.27
CA ALA A 37 16.50 23.65 19.97
C ALA A 37 16.11 23.44 18.50
N GLN A 38 17.04 23.65 17.56
CA GLN A 38 16.80 23.44 16.13
C GLN A 38 16.54 21.96 15.81
N LEU A 39 17.32 21.03 16.37
CA LEU A 39 17.11 19.60 16.18
C LEU A 39 15.80 19.11 16.80
N ARG A 40 15.47 19.56 18.04
CA ARG A 40 14.17 19.25 18.67
C ARG A 40 13.00 19.75 17.83
N TYR A 41 13.11 20.96 17.27
CA TYR A 41 12.11 21.48 16.34
C TYR A 41 11.88 20.53 15.17
N ARG A 42 12.96 20.13 14.49
CA ARG A 42 12.86 19.27 13.30
C ARG A 42 12.28 17.90 13.61
N VAL A 43 12.67 17.29 14.72
CA VAL A 43 12.13 15.98 15.16
C VAL A 43 10.60 16.07 15.26
N ASN A 44 10.12 16.99 16.07
CA ASN A 44 8.71 17.08 16.42
C ASN A 44 7.85 17.65 15.28
N TYR A 45 8.41 18.58 14.49
CA TYR A 45 7.70 19.17 13.36
C TYR A 45 7.57 18.18 12.20
N ALA A 46 8.62 17.41 11.88
CA ALA A 46 8.54 16.38 10.84
C ALA A 46 7.49 15.30 11.18
N ASP A 47 7.48 14.82 12.42
CA ASP A 47 6.48 13.84 12.89
C ASP A 47 5.06 14.42 12.83
N THR A 48 4.89 15.67 13.26
CA THR A 48 3.62 16.40 13.14
C THR A 48 3.11 16.49 11.71
N LEU A 49 3.99 16.85 10.77
CA LEU A 49 3.66 16.98 9.35
C LEU A 49 3.22 15.64 8.76
N ASN A 50 3.88 14.54 9.14
CA ASN A 50 3.52 13.19 8.74
C ASN A 50 2.08 12.84 9.19
N MET A 51 1.74 13.08 10.46
CA MET A 51 0.40 12.76 10.99
C MET A 51 -0.75 13.51 10.30
N ILE A 52 -0.48 14.68 9.70
CA ILE A 52 -1.50 15.52 9.04
C ILE A 52 -1.44 15.46 7.50
N GLY A 53 -0.70 14.51 6.93
CA GLY A 53 -0.64 14.28 5.49
C GLY A 53 0.27 15.22 4.70
N ARG A 54 1.13 15.99 5.36
CA ARG A 54 2.15 16.83 4.69
C ARG A 54 3.44 16.04 4.48
N PHE A 55 3.34 14.89 3.81
CA PHE A 55 4.42 13.90 3.73
C PHE A 55 5.69 14.43 3.08
N ARG A 56 5.58 15.16 1.96
CA ARG A 56 6.72 15.78 1.27
C ARG A 56 7.51 16.72 2.18
N GLU A 57 6.81 17.61 2.87
CA GLU A 57 7.42 18.56 3.79
C GLU A 57 8.01 17.87 5.03
N ALA A 58 7.35 16.81 5.52
CA ALA A 58 7.89 15.99 6.60
C ALA A 58 9.27 15.40 6.22
N VAL A 59 9.38 14.86 4.99
CA VAL A 59 10.65 14.34 4.44
C VAL A 59 11.69 15.45 4.37
N GLU A 60 11.36 16.63 3.82
CA GLU A 60 12.30 17.75 3.70
C GLU A 60 12.83 18.23 5.06
N VAL A 61 11.94 18.39 6.05
CA VAL A 61 12.31 18.80 7.41
C VAL A 61 13.20 17.77 8.08
N ALA A 62 12.84 16.48 7.95
CA ALA A 62 13.58 15.37 8.52
C ALA A 62 14.97 15.21 7.88
N GLU A 63 15.06 15.27 6.54
CA GLU A 63 16.31 15.15 5.79
C GLU A 63 17.29 16.28 6.14
N ALA A 64 16.81 17.53 6.19
CA ALA A 64 17.61 18.65 6.66
C ALA A 64 18.06 18.45 8.12
N GLY A 65 17.23 17.84 8.96
CA GLY A 65 17.59 17.48 10.34
C GLY A 65 18.66 16.40 10.41
N VAL A 66 18.55 15.35 9.60
CA VAL A 66 19.58 14.29 9.51
C VAL A 66 20.90 14.92 9.12
N ALA A 67 20.95 15.73 8.05
CA ALA A 67 22.16 16.42 7.62
C ALA A 67 22.76 17.30 8.73
N HIS A 68 21.93 18.04 9.47
CA HIS A 68 22.36 18.86 10.60
C HIS A 68 22.94 17.99 11.74
N SER A 69 22.29 16.88 12.08
CA SER A 69 22.76 15.97 13.13
C SER A 69 24.15 15.38 12.82
N ARG A 70 24.46 15.15 11.54
CA ARG A 70 25.78 14.70 11.06
C ARG A 70 26.87 15.73 11.31
N GLN A 71 26.60 16.98 10.97
CA GLN A 71 27.54 18.09 11.19
C GLN A 71 27.89 18.26 12.67
N LEU A 72 26.98 17.90 13.57
CA LEU A 72 27.13 18.02 15.01
C LEU A 72 27.65 16.74 15.69
N GLY A 73 27.82 15.64 14.95
CA GLY A 73 28.28 14.36 15.49
C GLY A 73 27.27 13.64 16.40
N VAL A 74 25.98 13.99 16.33
CA VAL A 74 24.89 13.40 17.15
C VAL A 74 24.00 12.43 16.36
N GLU A 75 24.56 11.84 15.31
CA GLU A 75 23.86 10.94 14.37
C GLU A 75 23.19 9.75 15.06
N ARG A 76 23.84 9.16 16.07
CA ARG A 76 23.36 7.95 16.77
C ARG A 76 22.24 8.21 17.78
N ALA A 77 21.92 9.47 18.06
CA ALA A 77 20.85 9.88 18.95
C ALA A 77 19.76 10.58 18.14
N THR A 78 19.77 11.91 18.08
CA THR A 78 18.74 12.69 17.39
C THR A 78 18.69 12.43 15.89
N GLY A 79 19.83 12.12 15.25
CA GLY A 79 19.87 11.76 13.83
C GLY A 79 19.12 10.46 13.50
N SER A 80 19.10 9.50 14.42
CA SER A 80 18.34 8.24 14.29
C SER A 80 16.84 8.51 14.32
N ILE A 81 16.37 9.34 15.26
CA ILE A 81 14.96 9.76 15.34
C ILE A 81 14.53 10.46 14.05
N LEU A 82 15.33 11.41 13.56
CA LEU A 82 15.05 12.12 12.31
C LEU A 82 15.06 11.20 11.09
N SER A 83 15.92 10.18 11.09
CA SER A 83 15.91 9.17 10.03
C SER A 83 14.62 8.35 10.06
N HIS A 84 14.12 7.97 11.23
CA HIS A 84 12.82 7.31 11.36
C HIS A 84 11.66 8.21 10.91
N ASN A 85 11.62 9.48 11.36
CA ASN A 85 10.59 10.44 10.96
C ASN A 85 10.60 10.76 9.46
N MET A 86 11.70 10.46 8.76
CA MET A 86 11.79 10.51 7.30
C MET A 86 11.22 9.23 6.64
N VAL A 87 11.42 8.06 7.25
CA VAL A 87 11.06 6.76 6.64
C VAL A 87 9.54 6.60 6.52
N GLU A 88 8.77 6.96 7.55
CA GLU A 88 7.32 6.81 7.50
C GLU A 88 6.64 7.57 6.35
N PRO A 89 6.87 8.89 6.18
CA PRO A 89 6.28 9.62 5.05
C PRO A 89 6.81 9.14 3.70
N LEU A 90 8.04 8.61 3.60
CA LEU A 90 8.51 7.95 2.37
C LEU A 90 7.69 6.71 2.02
N ILE A 91 7.27 5.93 3.02
CA ILE A 91 6.36 4.79 2.81
C ILE A 91 5.00 5.29 2.31
N GLU A 92 4.45 6.35 2.92
CA GLU A 92 3.17 6.92 2.49
C GLU A 92 3.22 7.47 1.05
N LEU A 93 4.36 8.04 0.63
CA LEU A 93 4.58 8.50 -0.74
C LEU A 93 4.84 7.36 -1.74
N GLY A 94 5.00 6.12 -1.27
CA GLY A 94 5.36 4.97 -2.10
C GLY A 94 6.84 4.91 -2.49
N GLU A 95 7.71 5.70 -1.88
CA GLU A 95 9.15 5.76 -2.14
C GLU A 95 9.92 4.69 -1.35
N ILE A 96 9.50 3.43 -1.49
CA ILE A 96 9.92 2.31 -0.63
C ILE A 96 11.42 2.04 -0.68
N ALA A 97 12.07 2.18 -1.84
CA ALA A 97 13.52 2.01 -1.94
C ALA A 97 14.27 3.01 -1.04
N ARG A 98 13.82 4.27 -0.96
CA ARG A 98 14.41 5.28 -0.07
C ARG A 98 14.12 4.98 1.40
N ALA A 99 12.93 4.47 1.70
CA ALA A 99 12.56 4.03 3.06
C ALA A 99 13.45 2.86 3.53
N GLU A 100 13.69 1.87 2.67
CA GLU A 100 14.57 0.73 2.91
C GLU A 100 16.03 1.18 3.14
N GLU A 101 16.54 2.12 2.33
CA GLU A 101 17.86 2.71 2.56
C GLU A 101 17.96 3.43 3.91
N GLY A 102 16.92 4.18 4.29
CA GLY A 102 16.85 4.89 5.58
C GLY A 102 16.93 3.93 6.76
N THR A 103 16.13 2.86 6.76
CA THR A 103 16.12 1.85 7.82
C THR A 103 17.42 1.05 7.88
N ALA A 104 18.01 0.66 6.73
CA ALA A 104 19.27 -0.09 6.69
C ALA A 104 20.46 0.70 7.27
N ARG A 105 20.52 2.01 7.02
CA ARG A 105 21.54 2.89 7.60
C ARG A 105 21.44 2.94 9.12
N ASP A 106 20.22 3.06 9.66
CA ASP A 106 19.98 3.12 11.11
C ASP A 106 20.44 1.85 11.84
N MET A 107 20.12 0.66 11.29
CA MET A 107 20.52 -0.62 11.87
C MET A 107 22.04 -0.83 11.92
N THR A 108 22.76 -0.27 10.94
CA THR A 108 24.23 -0.35 10.88
C THR A 108 24.88 0.55 11.94
N MET A 109 24.24 1.67 12.32
CA MET A 109 24.82 2.67 13.22
C MET A 109 24.79 2.30 14.72
N ARG A 110 24.26 1.12 15.09
CA ARG A 110 24.12 0.65 16.50
C ARG A 110 23.43 1.67 17.41
N THR A 111 22.28 2.15 16.97
CA THR A 111 21.45 3.16 17.68
C THR A 111 21.02 2.71 19.08
N LEU A 112 20.56 3.66 19.92
CA LEU A 112 20.06 3.33 21.25
C LEU A 112 18.87 2.36 21.15
N GLN A 113 18.75 1.45 22.13
CA GLN A 113 17.76 0.38 22.10
C GLN A 113 16.31 0.89 21.96
N VAL A 114 15.99 2.03 22.57
CA VAL A 114 14.66 2.66 22.46
C VAL A 114 14.34 3.09 21.02
N PHE A 115 15.33 3.57 20.27
CA PHE A 115 15.13 4.01 18.88
C PHE A 115 15.09 2.85 17.89
N ARG A 116 15.71 1.71 18.23
CA ARG A 116 15.60 0.49 17.42
C ARG A 116 14.17 0.01 17.25
N MET A 117 13.29 0.22 18.22
CA MET A 117 11.89 -0.18 18.13
C MET A 117 11.17 0.53 16.97
N TYR A 118 11.33 1.84 16.83
CA TYR A 118 10.73 2.61 15.75
C TYR A 118 11.24 2.19 14.37
N SER A 119 12.56 2.00 14.24
CA SER A 119 13.18 1.47 13.01
C SER A 119 12.68 0.05 12.69
N THR A 120 12.45 -0.78 13.70
CA THR A 120 11.85 -2.11 13.55
C THR A 120 10.42 -2.02 13.02
N MET A 121 9.58 -1.13 13.57
CA MET A 121 8.20 -0.94 13.07
C MET A 121 8.18 -0.49 11.61
N SER A 122 9.02 0.49 11.23
CA SER A 122 9.13 0.92 9.84
C SER A 122 9.62 -0.22 8.93
N ARG A 123 10.57 -1.04 9.40
CA ARG A 123 11.04 -2.22 8.65
C ARG A 123 9.91 -3.23 8.43
N ILE A 124 9.10 -3.51 9.45
CA ILE A 124 7.91 -4.37 9.32
C ILE A 124 6.99 -3.84 8.22
N ARG A 125 6.71 -2.53 8.19
CA ARG A 125 5.89 -1.90 7.15
C ARG A 125 6.47 -2.09 5.75
N THR A 126 7.78 -1.89 5.56
CA THR A 126 8.44 -2.15 4.26
C THR A 126 8.42 -3.63 3.86
N LEU A 127 8.59 -4.55 4.81
CA LEU A 127 8.49 -5.99 4.55
C LEU A 127 7.08 -6.36 4.08
N VAL A 128 6.04 -5.89 4.77
CA VAL A 128 4.64 -6.11 4.36
C VAL A 128 4.38 -5.55 2.95
N TRP A 129 4.91 -4.35 2.64
CA TRP A 129 4.79 -3.76 1.31
C TRP A 129 5.36 -4.67 0.21
N ARG A 130 6.51 -5.29 0.48
CA ARG A 130 7.26 -6.15 -0.46
C ARG A 130 6.78 -7.60 -0.52
N GLY A 131 5.84 -8.02 0.32
CA GLY A 131 5.42 -9.42 0.39
C GLY A 131 6.16 -10.28 1.42
N GLY A 132 6.99 -9.69 2.28
CA GLY A 132 7.78 -10.38 3.32
C GLY A 132 7.02 -10.65 4.61
N MET A 133 5.80 -11.20 4.54
CA MET A 133 4.89 -11.34 5.69
C MET A 133 5.45 -12.26 6.77
N ASP A 134 6.15 -13.33 6.40
CA ASP A 134 6.75 -14.27 7.36
C ASP A 134 7.87 -13.61 8.17
N GLU A 135 8.74 -12.85 7.50
CA GLU A 135 9.81 -12.08 8.15
C GLU A 135 9.22 -10.96 9.01
N ALA A 136 8.22 -10.24 8.50
CA ALA A 136 7.49 -9.21 9.24
C ALA A 136 6.87 -9.76 10.53
N ALA A 137 6.18 -10.90 10.44
CA ALA A 137 5.55 -11.56 11.59
C ALA A 137 6.59 -12.11 12.57
N GLN A 138 7.72 -12.62 12.09
CA GLN A 138 8.82 -13.04 12.96
C GLN A 138 9.41 -11.85 13.71
N LEU A 139 9.74 -10.77 13.00
CA LEU A 139 10.33 -9.58 13.58
C LEU A 139 9.41 -8.93 14.62
N LEU A 140 8.10 -8.91 14.35
CA LEU A 140 7.10 -8.49 15.32
C LEU A 140 7.11 -9.37 16.58
N ARG A 141 7.11 -10.70 16.43
CA ARG A 141 7.14 -11.62 17.58
C ARG A 141 8.37 -11.41 18.46
N GLU A 142 9.53 -11.16 17.85
CA GLU A 142 10.79 -10.91 18.56
C GLU A 142 10.75 -9.61 19.39
N TRP A 143 10.08 -8.57 18.88
CA TRP A 143 10.04 -7.25 19.52
C TRP A 143 8.79 -6.96 20.36
N ARG A 144 7.74 -7.78 20.24
CA ARG A 144 6.43 -7.54 20.87
C ARG A 144 6.53 -7.19 22.35
N THR A 145 7.19 -8.02 23.16
CA THR A 145 7.31 -7.78 24.61
C THR A 145 8.00 -6.45 24.92
N THR A 146 8.98 -6.04 24.11
CA THR A 146 9.63 -4.73 24.29
C THR A 146 8.68 -3.61 23.90
N ALA A 147 7.96 -3.74 22.77
CA ALA A 147 7.00 -2.75 22.32
C ALA A 147 5.84 -2.57 23.30
N GLU A 148 5.30 -3.66 23.85
CA GLU A 148 4.22 -3.64 24.86
C GLU A 148 4.66 -2.90 26.14
N ALA A 149 5.86 -3.18 26.65
CA ALA A 149 6.39 -2.50 27.83
C ALA A 149 6.57 -0.98 27.61
N VAL A 150 6.89 -0.55 26.39
CA VAL A 150 6.97 0.88 26.06
C VAL A 150 5.57 1.47 25.80
N ALA A 151 4.66 0.70 25.20
CA ALA A 151 3.29 1.11 24.94
C ALA A 151 2.48 1.44 26.22
N ASP A 152 2.87 0.86 27.37
CA ASP A 152 2.31 1.18 28.69
C ASP A 152 2.58 2.65 29.12
N VAL A 153 3.68 3.24 28.64
CA VAL A 153 4.08 4.62 28.99
C VAL A 153 3.93 5.59 27.81
N GLU A 154 4.15 5.12 26.59
CA GLU A 154 4.11 5.90 25.36
C GLU A 154 3.00 5.38 24.44
N ARG A 155 1.81 5.98 24.54
CA ARG A 155 0.63 5.55 23.77
C ARG A 155 0.86 5.51 22.25
N GLN A 156 1.76 6.33 21.71
CA GLN A 156 2.11 6.28 20.29
C GLN A 156 2.63 4.90 19.86
N VAL A 157 3.43 4.25 20.69
CA VAL A 157 3.99 2.92 20.42
C VAL A 157 2.90 1.87 20.35
N TRP A 158 1.86 2.01 21.20
CA TRP A 158 0.68 1.16 21.13
C TRP A 158 0.01 1.24 19.75
N TYR A 159 -0.23 2.45 19.24
CA TYR A 159 -0.81 2.65 17.91
C TYR A 159 0.10 2.11 16.79
N SER A 160 1.42 2.34 16.86
CA SER A 160 2.36 1.78 15.88
C SER A 160 2.36 0.25 15.88
N LEU A 161 2.26 -0.38 17.05
CA LEU A 161 2.17 -1.83 17.20
C LEU A 161 0.90 -2.39 16.54
N HIS A 162 -0.25 -1.77 16.79
CA HIS A 162 -1.53 -2.23 16.24
C HIS A 162 -1.61 -1.98 14.73
N ASP A 163 -1.07 -0.86 14.25
CA ASP A 163 -0.96 -0.58 12.81
C ASP A 163 -0.19 -1.68 12.06
N VAL A 164 0.99 -2.07 12.56
CA VAL A 164 1.76 -3.14 11.90
C VAL A 164 1.07 -4.50 11.98
N GLU A 165 0.30 -4.77 13.03
CA GLU A 165 -0.49 -6.00 13.16
C GLU A 165 -1.64 -6.06 12.14
N ILE A 166 -2.34 -4.93 11.93
CA ILE A 166 -3.37 -4.78 10.90
C ILE A 166 -2.74 -4.98 9.51
N LEU A 167 -1.60 -4.33 9.25
CA LEU A 167 -0.88 -4.43 7.97
C LEU A 167 -0.41 -5.86 7.69
N ILE A 168 0.14 -6.57 8.69
CA ILE A 168 0.52 -7.99 8.55
C ILE A 168 -0.70 -8.85 8.22
N ALA A 169 -1.82 -8.64 8.91
CA ALA A 169 -3.07 -9.38 8.65
C ALA A 169 -3.58 -9.14 7.21
N LEU A 170 -3.61 -7.89 6.76
CA LEU A 170 -3.92 -7.55 5.36
C LEU A 170 -2.95 -8.22 4.38
N GLY A 171 -1.65 -8.19 4.68
CA GLY A 171 -0.63 -8.82 3.85
C GLY A 171 -0.85 -10.33 3.66
N LEU A 172 -1.15 -11.02 4.76
CA LEU A 172 -1.48 -12.46 4.80
C LEU A 172 -2.83 -12.80 4.17
N GLY A 173 -3.67 -11.81 3.90
CA GLY A 173 -5.03 -12.03 3.40
C GLY A 173 -6.02 -12.51 4.42
N ASP A 174 -5.87 -12.01 5.64
CA ASP A 174 -6.81 -12.23 6.74
C ASP A 174 -7.49 -10.90 7.11
N PRO A 175 -8.44 -10.41 6.28
CA PRO A 175 -9.12 -9.15 6.55
C PRO A 175 -10.03 -9.23 7.78
N VAL A 176 -10.44 -10.42 8.22
CA VAL A 176 -11.20 -10.64 9.45
C VAL A 176 -10.34 -10.30 10.67
N ARG A 177 -9.11 -10.81 10.72
CA ARG A 177 -8.15 -10.45 11.77
C ARG A 177 -7.77 -8.98 11.72
N ALA A 178 -7.61 -8.41 10.53
CA ALA A 178 -7.33 -6.99 10.37
C ALA A 178 -8.48 -6.13 10.93
N ALA A 179 -9.74 -6.51 10.69
CA ALA A 179 -10.91 -5.84 11.23
C ALA A 179 -11.01 -5.92 12.76
N ALA A 180 -10.63 -7.06 13.36
CA ALA A 180 -10.57 -7.21 14.81
C ALA A 180 -9.54 -6.25 15.44
N GLY A 181 -8.32 -6.19 14.90
CA GLY A 181 -7.28 -5.28 15.37
C GLY A 181 -7.64 -3.80 15.16
N LEU A 182 -8.29 -3.49 14.04
CA LEU A 182 -8.80 -2.14 13.78
C LEU A 182 -9.85 -1.71 14.80
N ARG A 183 -10.79 -2.59 15.14
CA ARG A 183 -11.80 -2.32 16.17
C ARG A 183 -11.16 -2.05 17.53
N GLU A 184 -10.24 -2.90 17.96
CA GLU A 184 -9.50 -2.72 19.22
C GLU A 184 -8.79 -1.36 19.24
N THR A 185 -8.22 -0.95 18.10
CA THR A 185 -7.54 0.34 17.96
C THR A 185 -8.49 1.53 18.07
N ILE A 186 -9.68 1.44 17.46
CA ILE A 186 -10.70 2.49 17.46
C ILE A 186 -11.35 2.64 18.85
N GLU A 187 -11.57 1.51 19.53
CA GLU A 187 -12.21 1.46 20.85
C GLU A 187 -11.24 1.81 22.00
N ASP A 188 -9.99 2.18 21.69
CA ASP A 188 -8.99 2.57 22.68
C ASP A 188 -9.46 3.75 23.56
N PRO A 189 -9.53 3.59 24.90
CA PRO A 189 -9.81 4.69 25.82
C PRO A 189 -8.68 5.75 25.91
N GLY A 190 -7.46 5.45 25.44
CA GLY A 190 -6.25 6.28 25.55
C GLY A 190 -6.06 7.34 24.45
N GLN A 191 -7.14 7.75 23.76
CA GLN A 191 -7.15 8.41 22.46
C GLN A 191 -6.01 9.41 22.16
N ARG A 192 -5.25 9.12 21.09
CA ARG A 192 -4.35 10.07 20.39
C ARG A 192 -4.90 10.31 18.99
N LEU A 193 -5.77 11.31 18.87
CA LEU A 193 -6.63 11.53 17.69
C LEU A 193 -5.85 11.67 16.37
N ALA A 194 -4.71 12.36 16.38
CA ALA A 194 -3.90 12.55 15.17
C ALA A 194 -3.26 11.23 14.64
N LEU A 195 -2.95 10.26 15.51
CA LEU A 195 -2.42 8.96 15.08
C LEU A 195 -3.53 8.05 14.55
N LEU A 196 -4.74 8.19 15.11
CA LEU A 196 -5.89 7.40 14.70
C LEU A 196 -6.31 7.69 13.25
N GLY A 197 -6.20 8.95 12.80
CA GLY A 197 -6.59 9.34 11.43
C GLY A 197 -5.94 8.49 10.34
N ARG A 198 -4.64 8.20 10.47
CA ARG A 198 -3.92 7.31 9.54
C ARG A 198 -4.43 5.87 9.60
N ILE A 199 -4.64 5.31 10.80
CA ILE A 199 -5.10 3.93 10.96
C ILE A 199 -6.52 3.76 10.41
N LEU A 200 -7.37 4.79 10.50
CA LEU A 200 -8.70 4.77 9.87
C LEU A 200 -8.63 4.64 8.35
N LEU A 201 -7.57 5.13 7.69
CA LEU A 201 -7.35 4.91 6.26
C LEU A 201 -7.08 3.43 5.95
N GLU A 202 -6.35 2.72 6.81
CA GLU A 202 -6.20 1.26 6.68
C GLU A 202 -7.56 0.55 6.78
N GLY A 203 -8.51 1.14 7.53
CA GLY A 203 -9.90 0.70 7.57
C GLY A 203 -10.58 0.63 6.21
N GLY A 204 -10.28 1.55 5.30
CA GLY A 204 -10.76 1.47 3.91
C GLY A 204 -10.30 0.20 3.20
N ARG A 205 -9.01 -0.16 3.35
CA ARG A 205 -8.45 -1.39 2.78
C ARG A 205 -9.04 -2.65 3.41
N VAL A 206 -9.24 -2.64 4.73
CA VAL A 206 -9.90 -3.74 5.45
C VAL A 206 -11.31 -3.97 4.92
N VAL A 207 -12.11 -2.90 4.77
CA VAL A 207 -13.48 -3.00 4.26
C VAL A 207 -13.51 -3.49 2.81
N ALA A 208 -12.62 -2.99 1.95
CA ALA A 208 -12.50 -3.45 0.57
C ALA A 208 -12.18 -4.95 0.49
N ASP A 209 -11.21 -5.43 1.27
CA ASP A 209 -10.84 -6.85 1.28
C ASP A 209 -11.95 -7.73 1.89
N LEU A 210 -12.58 -7.32 2.99
CA LEU A 210 -13.74 -8.03 3.55
C LEU A 210 -14.88 -8.17 2.54
N ARG A 211 -15.21 -7.09 1.82
CA ARG A 211 -16.27 -7.07 0.81
C ARG A 211 -15.94 -8.04 -0.32
N ALA A 212 -14.72 -7.96 -0.85
CA ALA A 212 -14.26 -8.81 -1.95
C ALA A 212 -14.13 -10.29 -1.56
N ASP A 213 -13.86 -10.60 -0.29
CA ASP A 213 -13.78 -11.97 0.23
C ASP A 213 -15.14 -12.54 0.69
N GLY A 214 -16.24 -11.80 0.45
CA GLY A 214 -17.61 -12.26 0.72
C GLY A 214 -18.09 -12.06 2.16
N HIS A 215 -17.34 -11.32 2.99
CA HIS A 215 -17.71 -10.98 4.37
C HIS A 215 -18.60 -9.73 4.46
N ALA A 216 -19.67 -9.66 3.66
CA ALA A 216 -20.47 -8.44 3.47
C ALA A 216 -21.02 -7.83 4.79
N ALA A 217 -21.50 -8.66 5.71
CA ALA A 217 -22.01 -8.17 7.00
C ALA A 217 -20.92 -7.53 7.86
N LEU A 218 -19.75 -8.18 7.96
CA LEU A 218 -18.61 -7.65 8.70
C LEU A 218 -18.00 -6.41 8.01
N ALA A 219 -18.01 -6.38 6.67
CA ALA A 219 -17.59 -5.21 5.90
C ALA A 219 -18.46 -3.99 6.21
N ALA A 220 -19.79 -4.15 6.22
CA ALA A 220 -20.73 -3.09 6.55
C ALA A 220 -20.57 -2.60 8.00
N GLU A 221 -20.44 -3.51 8.96
CA GLU A 221 -20.20 -3.18 10.36
C GLU A 221 -18.88 -2.42 10.55
N THR A 222 -17.79 -2.93 9.94
CA THR A 222 -16.46 -2.30 10.00
C THR A 222 -16.48 -0.91 9.36
N ALA A 223 -17.16 -0.75 8.22
CA ALA A 223 -17.31 0.54 7.56
C ALA A 223 -18.02 1.57 8.45
N GLU A 224 -19.06 1.16 9.18
CA GLU A 224 -19.77 2.06 10.09
C GLU A 224 -18.93 2.47 11.29
N ILE A 225 -18.14 1.54 11.85
CA ILE A 225 -17.21 1.83 12.95
C ILE A 225 -16.15 2.85 12.49
N VAL A 226 -15.55 2.64 11.31
CA VAL A 226 -14.55 3.55 10.73
C VAL A 226 -15.16 4.93 10.44
N ARG A 227 -16.36 4.97 9.84
CA ARG A 227 -17.09 6.21 9.54
C ARG A 227 -17.42 7.01 10.80
N THR A 228 -17.90 6.33 11.83
CA THR A 228 -18.22 6.94 13.12
C THR A 228 -16.95 7.49 13.78
N ALA A 229 -15.88 6.70 13.81
CA ALA A 229 -14.60 7.13 14.37
C ALA A 229 -14.04 8.36 13.62
N TRP A 230 -14.05 8.33 12.28
CA TRP A 230 -13.59 9.44 11.45
C TRP A 230 -14.38 10.73 11.73
N SER A 231 -15.71 10.62 11.72
CA SER A 231 -16.61 11.76 11.94
C SER A 231 -16.52 12.32 13.36
N SER A 232 -16.08 11.51 14.34
CA SER A 232 -15.85 11.95 15.71
C SER A 232 -14.56 12.75 15.90
N MET A 233 -13.62 12.69 14.94
CA MET A 233 -12.37 13.44 15.03
C MET A 233 -12.61 14.96 14.93
N PRO A 234 -11.78 15.78 15.58
CA PRO A 234 -11.78 17.23 15.37
C PRO A 234 -11.70 17.60 13.89
N ALA A 235 -12.45 18.61 13.46
CA ALA A 235 -12.57 18.98 12.04
C ALA A 235 -11.22 19.26 11.35
N GLU A 236 -10.25 19.82 12.07
CA GLU A 236 -8.91 20.09 11.51
C GLU A 236 -8.08 18.82 11.27
N LEU A 237 -8.44 17.68 11.87
CA LEU A 237 -7.83 16.37 11.61
C LEU A 237 -8.56 15.57 10.52
N GLN A 238 -9.76 16.00 10.11
CA GLN A 238 -10.50 15.39 9.01
C GLN A 238 -9.98 15.92 7.67
N HIS A 239 -8.77 15.50 7.29
CA HIS A 239 -8.13 15.94 6.05
C HIS A 239 -9.06 15.68 4.85
N PRO A 240 -9.37 16.69 4.01
CA PRO A 240 -10.45 16.58 3.03
C PRO A 240 -10.19 15.52 1.95
N HIS A 241 -8.93 15.40 1.50
CA HIS A 241 -8.57 14.37 0.52
C HIS A 241 -8.58 12.97 1.12
N TRP A 242 -8.27 12.83 2.42
CA TRP A 242 -8.33 11.55 3.12
C TRP A 242 -9.78 11.12 3.31
N ALA A 243 -10.65 12.05 3.70
CA ALA A 243 -12.08 11.81 3.79
C ALA A 243 -12.66 11.35 2.44
N ALA A 244 -12.29 12.01 1.35
CA ALA A 244 -12.76 11.67 0.01
C ALA A 244 -12.41 10.22 -0.40
N VAL A 245 -11.14 9.82 -0.26
CA VAL A 245 -10.73 8.45 -0.62
C VAL A 245 -11.28 7.41 0.35
N LEU A 246 -11.37 7.73 1.64
CA LEU A 246 -11.92 6.83 2.65
C LEU A 246 -13.40 6.57 2.39
N THR A 247 -14.22 7.61 2.29
CA THR A 247 -15.67 7.49 2.06
C THR A 247 -15.96 6.73 0.77
N ALA A 248 -15.27 7.05 -0.33
CA ALA A 248 -15.45 6.35 -1.61
C ALA A 248 -15.23 4.83 -1.50
N VAL A 249 -14.21 4.39 -0.75
CA VAL A 249 -13.90 2.96 -0.56
C VAL A 249 -14.87 2.28 0.42
N LEU A 250 -15.27 2.99 1.48
CA LEU A 250 -16.24 2.48 2.46
C LEU A 250 -17.62 2.25 1.82
N ASP A 251 -18.06 3.16 0.97
CA ASP A 251 -19.38 3.11 0.34
C ASP A 251 -19.37 2.29 -0.96
N ALA A 252 -18.21 2.17 -1.61
CA ALA A 252 -18.05 1.62 -2.96
C ALA A 252 -19.00 2.27 -3.99
N ASP A 253 -19.22 3.58 -3.85
CA ASP A 253 -20.04 4.37 -4.75
C ASP A 253 -19.23 4.80 -5.99
N GLY A 254 -19.82 4.61 -7.18
CA GLY A 254 -19.12 4.86 -8.44
C GLY A 254 -18.71 6.32 -8.64
N GLU A 255 -19.58 7.28 -8.30
CA GLU A 255 -19.31 8.71 -8.48
C GLU A 255 -18.24 9.20 -7.49
N GLN A 256 -18.36 8.76 -6.23
CA GLN A 256 -17.34 9.04 -5.22
C GLN A 256 -15.98 8.44 -5.57
N LEU A 257 -15.96 7.23 -6.11
CA LEU A 257 -14.72 6.57 -6.56
C LEU A 257 -14.08 7.30 -7.74
N ASP A 258 -14.86 7.80 -8.69
CA ASP A 258 -14.34 8.62 -9.81
C ASP A 258 -13.67 9.90 -9.29
N ALA A 259 -14.27 10.58 -8.31
CA ALA A 259 -13.64 11.72 -7.64
C ALA A 259 -12.39 11.33 -6.85
N ALA A 260 -12.44 10.19 -6.14
CA ALA A 260 -11.33 9.69 -5.34
C ALA A 260 -10.11 9.29 -6.18
N ILE A 261 -10.30 8.81 -7.42
CA ILE A 261 -9.20 8.54 -8.37
C ILE A 261 -8.35 9.78 -8.60
N VAL A 262 -8.99 10.94 -8.81
CA VAL A 262 -8.27 12.21 -9.04
C VAL A 262 -7.53 12.64 -7.78
N VAL A 263 -8.18 12.53 -6.62
CA VAL A 263 -7.64 12.95 -5.33
C VAL A 263 -6.45 12.06 -4.89
N ALA A 264 -6.50 10.76 -5.17
CA ALA A 264 -5.45 9.80 -4.79
C ALA A 264 -4.10 10.04 -5.49
N GLU A 265 -4.07 10.80 -6.59
CA GLU A 265 -2.83 11.19 -7.27
C GLU A 265 -2.03 12.26 -6.50
N GLY A 266 -2.65 12.92 -5.50
CA GLY A 266 -1.96 13.87 -4.63
C GLY A 266 -0.80 13.27 -3.84
N ASP A 267 0.14 14.12 -3.46
CA ASP A 267 1.26 13.78 -2.57
C ASP A 267 0.88 13.84 -1.08
N ASP A 268 -0.37 14.20 -0.79
CA ASP A 268 -0.95 14.29 0.55
C ASP A 268 -1.84 13.10 0.89
N VAL A 269 -2.09 12.18 -0.05
CA VAL A 269 -2.82 10.92 0.18
C VAL A 269 -1.83 9.75 0.15
N PRO A 270 -1.93 8.76 1.05
CA PRO A 270 -1.11 7.55 0.97
C PRO A 270 -1.21 6.89 -0.41
N ALA A 271 -0.06 6.64 -1.04
CA ALA A 271 0.05 6.18 -2.43
C ALA A 271 -0.66 4.84 -2.68
N VAL A 272 -0.89 4.04 -1.63
CA VAL A 272 -1.68 2.79 -1.69
C VAL A 272 -3.12 3.02 -2.16
N PHE A 273 -3.67 4.22 -2.00
CA PHE A 273 -5.01 4.53 -2.50
C PHE A 273 -5.08 4.60 -4.02
N ARG A 274 -3.99 4.94 -4.72
CA ARG A 274 -3.95 5.06 -6.20
C ARG A 274 -4.43 3.78 -6.89
N PRO A 275 -3.89 2.58 -6.60
CA PRO A 275 -4.41 1.34 -7.15
C PRO A 275 -5.71 0.87 -6.46
N LEU A 276 -5.91 1.18 -5.17
CA LEU A 276 -7.08 0.70 -4.41
C LEU A 276 -8.39 1.28 -4.94
N VAL A 277 -8.49 2.61 -5.10
CA VAL A 277 -9.73 3.25 -5.56
C VAL A 277 -10.08 2.85 -6.98
N ARG A 278 -9.07 2.61 -7.83
CA ARG A 278 -9.25 2.06 -9.19
C ARG A 278 -9.74 0.61 -9.14
N LEU A 279 -9.18 -0.22 -8.27
CA LEU A 279 -9.64 -1.60 -8.09
C LEU A 279 -11.11 -1.64 -7.65
N GLU A 280 -11.49 -0.84 -6.65
CA GLU A 280 -12.89 -0.77 -6.21
C GLU A 280 -13.80 -0.21 -7.32
N ARG A 281 -13.35 0.79 -8.09
CA ARG A 281 -14.12 1.29 -9.23
C ARG A 281 -14.33 0.23 -10.32
N ALA A 282 -13.31 -0.59 -10.60
CA ALA A 282 -13.43 -1.70 -11.53
C ALA A 282 -14.44 -2.75 -11.03
N ARG A 283 -14.51 -3.01 -9.72
CA ARG A 283 -15.55 -3.89 -9.12
C ARG A 283 -16.95 -3.32 -9.32
N VAL A 284 -17.13 -2.01 -9.15
CA VAL A 284 -18.41 -1.34 -9.41
C VAL A 284 -18.81 -1.48 -10.88
N PHE A 285 -17.90 -1.25 -11.83
CA PHE A 285 -18.21 -1.47 -13.25
C PHE A 285 -18.63 -2.91 -13.57
N VAL A 286 -18.02 -3.92 -12.92
CA VAL A 286 -18.47 -5.31 -13.04
C VAL A 286 -19.88 -5.49 -12.49
N ALA A 287 -20.19 -4.92 -11.32
CA ALA A 287 -21.51 -4.99 -10.72
C ALA A 287 -22.60 -4.31 -11.58
N ASP A 288 -22.24 -3.20 -12.24
CA ASP A 288 -23.10 -2.45 -13.15
C ASP A 288 -23.25 -3.12 -14.54
N GLY A 289 -22.44 -4.16 -14.82
CA GLY A 289 -22.41 -4.86 -16.11
C GLY A 289 -21.63 -4.14 -17.21
N ASP A 290 -20.92 -3.04 -16.89
CA ASP A 290 -20.04 -2.33 -17.81
C ASP A 290 -18.67 -3.01 -17.90
N ARG A 291 -18.64 -4.10 -18.68
CA ARG A 291 -17.42 -4.90 -18.85
C ARG A 291 -16.29 -4.14 -19.53
N ALA A 292 -16.58 -3.18 -20.42
CA ALA A 292 -15.55 -2.45 -21.14
C ALA A 292 -14.79 -1.54 -20.18
N SER A 293 -15.51 -0.72 -19.42
CA SER A 293 -14.92 0.17 -18.40
C SER A 293 -14.24 -0.62 -17.28
N ALA A 294 -14.78 -1.78 -16.89
CA ALA A 294 -14.14 -2.67 -15.93
C ALA A 294 -12.76 -3.16 -16.38
N ILE A 295 -12.59 -3.53 -17.66
CA ILE A 295 -11.30 -4.00 -18.20
C ILE A 295 -10.26 -2.87 -18.15
N ASP A 296 -10.63 -1.67 -18.58
CA ASP A 296 -9.70 -0.55 -18.62
C ASP A 296 -9.32 -0.09 -17.20
N MET A 297 -10.30 0.04 -16.31
CA MET A 297 -10.07 0.43 -14.92
C MET A 297 -9.25 -0.61 -14.15
N ALA A 298 -9.49 -1.91 -14.36
CA ALA A 298 -8.67 -2.96 -13.75
C ALA A 298 -7.23 -2.97 -14.27
N ALA A 299 -7.02 -2.67 -15.56
CA ALA A 299 -5.69 -2.53 -16.13
C ALA A 299 -4.93 -1.33 -15.55
N GLU A 300 -5.61 -0.19 -15.33
CA GLU A 300 -5.02 0.97 -14.64
C GLU A 300 -4.68 0.67 -13.19
N ALA A 301 -5.56 -0.03 -12.46
CA ALA A 301 -5.28 -0.49 -11.10
C ALA A 301 -4.04 -1.40 -11.06
N ALA A 302 -3.90 -2.32 -12.03
CA ALA A 302 -2.76 -3.23 -12.12
C ALA A 302 -1.46 -2.48 -12.40
N ALA A 303 -1.48 -1.56 -13.37
CA ALA A 303 -0.32 -0.72 -13.70
C ALA A 303 0.11 0.16 -12.52
N SER A 304 -0.85 0.73 -11.80
CA SER A 304 -0.58 1.53 -10.60
C SER A 304 0.01 0.68 -9.46
N ALA A 305 -0.53 -0.51 -9.20
CA ALA A 305 -0.01 -1.42 -8.18
C ALA A 305 1.41 -1.92 -8.50
N GLU A 306 1.69 -2.19 -9.79
CA GLU A 306 3.01 -2.59 -10.27
C GLU A 306 4.03 -1.45 -10.15
N ALA A 307 3.67 -0.24 -10.61
CA ALA A 307 4.54 0.93 -10.48
C ALA A 307 4.88 1.26 -9.02
N LEU A 308 3.93 1.03 -8.11
CA LEU A 308 4.10 1.20 -6.68
C LEU A 308 4.90 0.05 -6.02
N GLY A 309 5.01 -1.10 -6.70
CA GLY A 309 5.65 -2.31 -6.19
C GLY A 309 4.99 -2.85 -4.92
N HIS A 310 3.69 -2.63 -4.73
CA HIS A 310 2.95 -3.06 -3.53
C HIS A 310 2.40 -4.47 -3.72
N ASP A 311 2.98 -5.47 -3.05
CA ASP A 311 2.73 -6.88 -3.32
C ASP A 311 1.25 -7.29 -3.16
N ARG A 312 0.64 -6.95 -2.02
CA ARG A 312 -0.76 -7.31 -1.74
C ARG A 312 -1.73 -6.74 -2.79
N LEU A 313 -1.58 -5.47 -3.18
CA LEU A 313 -2.46 -4.83 -4.16
C LEU A 313 -2.26 -5.42 -5.55
N ARG A 314 -1.01 -5.70 -5.95
CA ARG A 314 -0.71 -6.40 -7.20
C ARG A 314 -1.40 -7.76 -7.27
N ARG A 315 -1.29 -8.56 -6.20
CA ARG A 315 -1.97 -9.87 -6.10
C ARG A 315 -3.49 -9.73 -6.15
N ARG A 316 -4.08 -8.82 -5.36
CA ARG A 316 -5.53 -8.61 -5.32
C ARG A 316 -6.11 -8.14 -6.63
N THR A 317 -5.41 -7.25 -7.34
CA THR A 317 -5.83 -6.81 -8.67
C THR A 317 -5.76 -7.94 -9.68
N ALA A 318 -4.69 -8.75 -9.66
CA ALA A 318 -4.57 -9.92 -10.54
C ALA A 318 -5.65 -10.97 -10.25
N GLU A 319 -5.87 -11.34 -8.99
CA GLU A 319 -6.93 -12.25 -8.55
C GLU A 319 -8.31 -11.77 -9.02
N PHE A 320 -8.60 -10.47 -8.91
CA PHE A 320 -9.85 -9.89 -9.38
C PHE A 320 -9.98 -9.97 -10.90
N ILE A 321 -8.94 -9.59 -11.66
CA ILE A 321 -8.94 -9.67 -13.13
C ILE A 321 -9.23 -11.10 -13.59
N ASP A 322 -8.56 -12.09 -12.98
CA ASP A 322 -8.73 -13.50 -13.31
C ASP A 322 -10.16 -13.98 -12.99
N ALA A 323 -10.65 -13.69 -11.79
CA ALA A 323 -11.97 -14.11 -11.33
C ALA A 323 -13.12 -13.49 -12.14
N ALA A 324 -12.99 -12.22 -12.53
CA ALA A 324 -13.98 -11.51 -13.36
C ALA A 324 -13.74 -11.71 -14.88
N GLY A 325 -12.66 -12.39 -15.25
CA GLY A 325 -12.25 -12.65 -16.63
C GLY A 325 -11.93 -11.38 -17.43
N LEU A 326 -11.44 -10.31 -16.80
CA LEU A 326 -11.27 -8.97 -17.38
C LEU A 326 -9.99 -8.82 -18.22
N HIS A 327 -9.51 -9.90 -18.83
CA HIS A 327 -8.33 -9.81 -19.67
C HIS A 327 -8.63 -9.05 -20.96
N ARG A 328 -7.75 -8.11 -21.33
CA ARG A 328 -7.77 -7.54 -22.69
C ARG A 328 -7.57 -8.66 -23.71
N VAL A 329 -8.28 -8.58 -24.83
CA VAL A 329 -8.13 -9.51 -25.96
C VAL A 329 -6.66 -9.45 -26.42
N GLY A 330 -5.92 -10.54 -26.20
CA GLY A 330 -4.47 -10.65 -26.45
C GLY A 330 -3.59 -10.76 -25.20
N SER A 331 -3.98 -10.17 -24.06
CA SER A 331 -3.24 -10.27 -22.79
C SER A 331 -3.31 -11.68 -22.19
N ARG A 332 -4.49 -12.31 -22.20
CA ARG A 332 -4.64 -13.70 -21.73
C ARG A 332 -3.78 -14.68 -22.53
N ALA A 333 -3.67 -14.45 -23.84
CA ALA A 333 -2.87 -15.25 -24.76
C ALA A 333 -1.36 -15.01 -24.56
N ALA A 334 -0.94 -13.79 -24.21
CA ALA A 334 0.45 -13.47 -23.87
C ALA A 334 0.88 -14.13 -22.54
N HIS A 335 0.10 -13.94 -21.46
CA HIS A 335 0.41 -14.56 -20.15
C HIS A 335 0.35 -16.09 -20.18
N ALA A 336 -0.60 -16.67 -20.91
CA ALA A 336 -0.66 -18.09 -21.23
C ALA A 336 0.63 -18.64 -21.87
N ALA A 337 1.35 -17.80 -22.60
CA ALA A 337 2.52 -18.17 -23.37
C ALA A 337 3.82 -17.93 -22.60
N GLU A 338 3.84 -17.07 -21.59
CA GLU A 338 4.98 -16.87 -20.71
C GLU A 338 5.22 -18.11 -19.83
N GLY A 339 6.39 -18.73 -19.97
CA GLY A 339 6.82 -19.87 -19.14
C GLY A 339 6.42 -21.28 -19.62
N VAL A 340 5.66 -21.42 -20.72
CA VAL A 340 5.27 -22.74 -21.25
C VAL A 340 6.33 -23.29 -22.22
N GLU A 341 7.09 -24.31 -21.82
CA GLU A 341 7.98 -25.01 -22.76
C GLU A 341 7.18 -25.94 -23.71
N LEU A 342 7.16 -25.58 -24.99
CA LEU A 342 6.65 -26.44 -26.07
C LEU A 342 7.78 -27.29 -26.61
N THR A 343 7.46 -28.54 -26.97
CA THR A 343 8.42 -29.36 -27.73
C THR A 343 8.69 -28.72 -29.10
N ALA A 344 9.84 -29.01 -29.70
CA ALA A 344 10.18 -28.49 -31.04
C ALA A 344 9.07 -28.74 -32.08
N ARG A 345 8.37 -29.89 -31.97
CA ARG A 345 7.27 -30.24 -32.85
C ARG A 345 6.00 -29.43 -32.58
N GLU A 346 5.68 -29.18 -31.31
CA GLU A 346 4.55 -28.32 -30.94
C GLU A 346 4.81 -26.87 -31.34
N GLN A 347 6.05 -26.39 -31.24
CA GLN A 347 6.43 -25.06 -31.70
C GLN A 347 6.23 -24.89 -33.21
N GLN A 348 6.69 -25.86 -34.02
CA GLN A 348 6.43 -25.87 -35.46
C GLN A 348 4.94 -25.84 -35.81
N VAL A 349 4.12 -26.59 -35.07
CA VAL A 349 2.67 -26.59 -35.28
C VAL A 349 2.06 -25.23 -34.88
N LEU A 350 2.55 -24.62 -33.80
CA LEU A 350 2.10 -23.31 -33.34
C LEU A 350 2.45 -22.19 -34.33
N ASP A 351 3.63 -22.21 -34.95
CA ASP A 351 4.03 -21.26 -35.99
C ASP A 351 3.05 -21.32 -37.19
N LEU A 352 2.72 -22.53 -37.63
CA LEU A 352 1.76 -22.74 -38.73
C LEU A 352 0.31 -22.40 -38.33
N ILE A 353 -0.04 -22.48 -37.05
CA ILE A 353 -1.32 -21.95 -36.53
C ILE A 353 -1.33 -20.42 -36.66
N ALA A 354 -0.23 -19.74 -36.31
CA ALA A 354 -0.11 -18.28 -36.37
C ALA A 354 -0.14 -17.72 -37.81
N GLU A 355 0.32 -18.51 -38.77
CA GLU A 355 0.18 -18.27 -40.22
C GLU A 355 -1.26 -18.52 -40.74
N GLY A 356 -2.17 -19.05 -39.92
CA GLY A 356 -3.57 -19.26 -40.29
C GLY A 356 -3.86 -20.54 -41.09
N LEU A 357 -2.92 -21.49 -41.15
CA LEU A 357 -3.13 -22.75 -41.86
C LEU A 357 -4.21 -23.59 -41.16
N SER A 358 -4.86 -24.51 -41.87
CA SER A 358 -5.75 -25.53 -41.29
C SER A 358 -4.99 -26.80 -40.88
N ASN A 359 -5.60 -27.68 -40.07
CA ASN A 359 -4.97 -28.95 -39.67
C ASN A 359 -4.57 -29.82 -40.88
N ARG A 360 -5.33 -29.75 -42.00
CA ARG A 360 -4.98 -30.44 -43.24
C ARG A 360 -3.68 -29.90 -43.84
N GLN A 361 -3.59 -28.58 -43.97
CA GLN A 361 -2.41 -27.90 -44.52
C GLN A 361 -1.18 -28.05 -43.61
N ILE A 362 -1.37 -28.04 -42.29
CA ILE A 362 -0.31 -28.35 -41.32
C ILE A 362 0.18 -29.78 -41.52
N GLY A 363 -0.73 -30.73 -41.68
CA GLY A 363 -0.39 -32.13 -41.95
C GLY A 363 0.45 -32.27 -43.22
N GLU A 364 0.03 -31.64 -44.31
CA GLU A 364 0.76 -31.64 -45.58
C GLU A 364 2.17 -31.04 -45.46
N ARG A 365 2.31 -29.89 -44.80
CA ARG A 365 3.58 -29.19 -44.66
C ARG A 365 4.57 -29.89 -43.73
N LEU A 366 4.04 -30.64 -42.77
CA LEU A 366 4.82 -31.36 -41.76
C LEU A 366 4.93 -32.87 -42.04
N PHE A 367 4.44 -33.33 -43.20
CA PHE A 367 4.41 -34.75 -43.63
C PHE A 367 3.73 -35.70 -42.61
N ILE A 368 2.59 -35.28 -42.05
CA ILE A 368 1.77 -36.07 -41.12
C ILE A 368 0.29 -36.00 -41.51
N SER A 369 -0.56 -36.86 -40.93
CA SER A 369 -2.00 -36.79 -41.18
C SER A 369 -2.62 -35.54 -40.55
N GLY A 370 -3.69 -34.99 -41.16
CA GLY A 370 -4.44 -33.88 -40.57
C GLY A 370 -5.06 -34.22 -39.21
N LYS A 371 -5.33 -35.51 -38.95
CA LYS A 371 -5.77 -36.01 -37.64
C LYS A 371 -4.66 -35.91 -36.60
N THR A 372 -3.42 -36.25 -36.96
CA THR A 372 -2.25 -36.10 -36.09
C THR A 372 -1.98 -34.62 -35.78
N ALA A 373 -2.10 -33.74 -36.78
CA ALA A 373 -2.01 -32.29 -36.56
C ALA A 373 -3.09 -31.79 -35.57
N SER A 374 -4.33 -32.31 -35.63
CA SER A 374 -5.37 -31.93 -34.67
C SER A 374 -5.02 -32.31 -33.23
N VAL A 375 -4.36 -33.46 -33.02
CA VAL A 375 -3.90 -33.90 -31.70
C VAL A 375 -2.84 -32.94 -31.15
N HIS A 376 -1.88 -32.52 -31.99
CA HIS A 376 -0.91 -31.50 -31.61
C HIS A 376 -1.58 -30.17 -31.26
N VAL A 377 -2.53 -29.70 -32.07
CA VAL A 377 -3.28 -28.46 -31.77
C VAL A 377 -3.98 -28.56 -30.42
N SER A 378 -4.70 -29.65 -30.15
CA SER A 378 -5.36 -29.84 -28.84
C SER A 378 -4.36 -29.88 -27.67
N ALA A 379 -3.19 -30.50 -27.86
CA ALA A 379 -2.14 -30.51 -26.84
C ALA A 379 -1.56 -29.11 -26.60
N ILE A 380 -1.36 -28.31 -27.65
CA ILE A 380 -0.88 -26.93 -27.59
C ILE A 380 -1.89 -26.04 -26.87
N LEU A 381 -3.17 -26.09 -27.24
CA LEU A 381 -4.23 -25.32 -26.57
C LEU A 381 -4.25 -25.61 -25.06
N ARG A 382 -4.15 -26.89 -24.68
CA ARG A 382 -4.08 -27.31 -23.28
C ARG A 382 -2.82 -26.80 -22.59
N LYS A 383 -1.65 -26.91 -23.23
CA LYS A 383 -0.37 -26.45 -22.65
C LYS A 383 -0.31 -24.94 -22.48
N LEU A 384 -0.84 -24.20 -23.43
CA LEU A 384 -0.95 -22.74 -23.39
C LEU A 384 -2.15 -22.27 -22.54
N GLY A 385 -3.02 -23.15 -22.03
CA GLY A 385 -4.20 -22.71 -21.26
C GLY A 385 -5.19 -21.84 -22.04
N VAL A 386 -5.17 -21.90 -23.37
CA VAL A 386 -6.09 -21.16 -24.26
C VAL A 386 -7.19 -22.07 -24.80
N SER A 387 -8.34 -21.48 -25.10
CA SER A 387 -9.56 -22.19 -25.46
C SER A 387 -9.79 -22.28 -26.97
N SER A 388 -9.14 -21.42 -27.76
CA SER A 388 -9.34 -21.35 -29.20
C SER A 388 -8.05 -21.29 -30.02
N ARG A 389 -8.16 -21.72 -31.28
CA ARG A 389 -7.08 -21.61 -32.28
C ARG A 389 -6.64 -20.15 -32.47
N THR A 390 -7.60 -19.22 -32.44
CA THR A 390 -7.34 -17.79 -32.58
C THR A 390 -6.52 -17.26 -31.41
N GLU A 391 -6.87 -17.65 -30.18
CA GLU A 391 -6.08 -17.29 -28.99
C GLU A 391 -4.65 -17.84 -29.07
N ALA A 392 -4.46 -19.08 -29.54
CA ALA A 392 -3.12 -19.65 -29.74
C ALA A 392 -2.32 -18.91 -30.83
N ALA A 393 -2.98 -18.51 -31.92
CA ALA A 393 -2.34 -17.73 -32.98
C ALA A 393 -1.91 -16.34 -32.49
N VAL A 394 -2.73 -15.71 -31.63
CA VAL A 394 -2.37 -14.44 -30.99
C VAL A 394 -1.19 -14.66 -30.02
N ALA A 395 -1.26 -15.69 -29.16
CA ALA A 395 -0.20 -16.03 -28.20
C ALA A 395 1.19 -16.15 -28.85
N GLN A 396 1.25 -16.76 -30.05
CA GLN A 396 2.51 -16.91 -30.79
C GLN A 396 3.08 -15.60 -31.35
N ARG A 397 2.24 -14.59 -31.59
CA ARG A 397 2.67 -13.29 -32.12
C ARG A 397 3.19 -12.32 -31.05
N VAL A 398 2.87 -12.60 -29.79
CA VAL A 398 3.29 -11.80 -28.62
C VAL A 398 4.36 -12.48 -27.78
N ARG A 399 4.78 -13.69 -28.15
CA ARG A 399 6.06 -14.30 -27.74
C ARG A 399 7.20 -13.72 -28.57
#